data_AF-A0A9E2C5M0-F1
#
_entry.id   AF-A0A9E2C5M0-F1
#
_cell.length_a   1.000
_cell.length_b   1.000
_cell.length_c   1.000
_cell.angle_alpha   90.00
_cell.angle_beta   90.00
_cell.angle_gamma   90.00
#
_symmetry.space_group_name_H-M   'P 1'
#
loop_
_entity.id
_entity.type
_entity.pdbx_description
1 polymer ?
#
loop_
_entity_poly.entity_id
_entity_poly.type
_entity_poly.pdbx_seq_one_letter_code
_entity_poly.pdbx_strand_id
1 'polypeptide(L)' 'MIPDPTPETISTERKQAGHTQSQASAAVGVTARAWQQYESGDRSMPDAAWWLYLLRVGRITLADLPAIPERQRAAVRGR' A
#
# COMPACT_ATOMS: atom_id res chain seq x y z
N MET A 1 -11.84 7.06 -1.87
CA MET A 1 -11.38 6.17 -2.95
C MET A 1 -9.87 6.06 -2.84
N ILE A 2 -9.32 4.85 -2.81
CA ILE A 2 -7.87 4.66 -2.70
C ILE A 2 -7.25 4.94 -4.08
N PRO A 3 -6.29 5.87 -4.21
CA PRO A 3 -5.66 6.15 -5.50
C PRO A 3 -4.77 4.99 -5.94
N ASP A 4 -4.62 4.79 -7.24
CA ASP A 4 -3.74 3.75 -7.78
C ASP A 4 -2.26 4.07 -7.47
N PRO A 5 -1.41 3.05 -7.21
CA PRO A 5 0.00 3.24 -6.89
C PRO A 5 0.84 3.54 -8.15
N THR A 6 0.57 4.67 -8.81
CA THR A 6 1.42 5.16 -9.90
C THR A 6 2.71 5.77 -9.35
N PRO A 7 3.82 5.81 -10.12
CA PRO A 7 5.07 6.40 -9.66
C PRO A 7 4.91 7.84 -9.14
N GLU A 8 4.07 8.63 -9.83
CA GLU A 8 3.75 10.00 -9.44
C GLU A 8 2.96 10.06 -8.12
N THR A 9 1.92 9.23 -7.95
CA THR A 9 1.11 9.20 -6.73
C THR A 9 1.95 8.77 -5.54
N ILE A 10 2.79 7.73 -5.70
CA ILE A 10 3.68 7.24 -4.65
C ILE A 10 4.64 8.35 -4.19
N SER A 11 5.30 9.02 -5.14
CA SER A 11 6.23 10.12 -4.86
C SER A 11 5.52 11.30 -4.18
N THR A 12 4.32 11.64 -4.66
CA THR A 12 3.53 12.77 -4.15
C THR A 12 3.08 12.53 -2.71
N GLU A 13 2.44 11.40 -2.44
CA GLU A 13 1.95 11.08 -1.09
C GLU A 13 3.09 10.99 -0.08
N ARG A 14 4.23 10.38 -0.49
CA ARG A 14 5.41 10.34 0.37
C ARG A 14 5.93 11.72 0.72
N LYS A 15 6.08 12.59 -0.28
CA LYS A 15 6.56 13.97 -0.08
C LYS A 15 5.60 14.76 0.79
N GLN A 16 4.28 14.63 0.58
CA GLN A 16 3.28 15.29 1.41
C GLN A 16 3.25 14.76 2.85
N ALA A 17 3.64 13.50 3.08
CA ALA A 17 3.83 12.93 4.40
C ALA A 17 5.18 13.33 5.05
N GLY A 18 6.03 14.08 4.37
CA GLY A 18 7.34 14.50 4.89
C GLY A 18 8.34 13.36 5.05
N HIS A 19 8.12 12.22 4.39
CA HIS A 19 8.96 11.03 4.53
C HIS A 19 10.06 10.96 3.48
N THR A 20 11.25 10.52 3.89
CA THR A 20 12.29 10.03 2.97
C THR A 20 11.88 8.68 2.36
N GLN A 21 12.50 8.28 1.25
CA GLN A 21 12.25 6.97 0.64
C GLN A 21 12.56 5.80 1.61
N SER A 22 13.60 5.93 2.43
CA SER A 22 13.97 4.93 3.44
C SER A 22 12.95 4.81 4.57
N GLN A 23 12.38 5.92 5.03
CA GLN A 23 11.31 5.90 6.03
C GLN A 23 10.04 5.25 5.47
N ALA A 24 9.69 5.59 4.23
CA ALA A 24 8.51 5.04 3.57
C ALA A 24 8.66 3.53 3.30
N SER A 25 9.84 3.10 2.85
CA SER A 25 10.11 1.68 2.63
C SER A 25 10.06 0.87 3.93
N ALA A 26 10.64 1.41 5.01
CA ALA A 26 10.60 0.77 6.33
C ALA A 26 9.18 0.65 6.88
N ALA A 27 8.31 1.64 6.64
CA ALA A 27 6.92 1.63 7.10
C ALA A 27 6.09 0.47 6.53
N VAL A 28 6.47 -0.06 5.37
CA VAL A 28 5.78 -1.17 4.68
C VAL A 28 6.62 -2.44 4.54
N GLY A 29 7.79 -2.50 5.19
CA GLY A 29 8.64 -3.68 5.23
C GLY A 29 9.34 -4.03 3.90
N VAL A 30 9.63 -3.04 3.06
CA VAL A 30 10.38 -3.22 1.80
C VAL A 30 11.73 -2.52 1.84
N THR A 31 12.63 -2.87 0.93
CA THR A 31 13.94 -2.21 0.82
C THR A 31 13.82 -0.82 0.22
N ALA A 32 14.72 0.10 0.56
CA ALA A 32 14.76 1.44 -0.02
C ALA A 32 14.92 1.41 -1.56
N ARG A 33 15.67 0.43 -2.09
CA ARG A 33 15.83 0.23 -3.53
C ARG A 33 14.50 -0.17 -4.19
N ALA A 34 13.71 -1.04 -3.56
CA ALA A 34 12.37 -1.38 -4.08
C ALA A 34 11.49 -0.13 -4.12
N TRP A 35 11.50 0.69 -3.07
CA TRP A 35 10.76 1.95 -3.05
C TRP A 35 11.17 2.91 -4.18
N GLN A 36 12.48 3.06 -4.43
CA GLN A 36 12.98 3.86 -5.56
C GLN A 36 12.48 3.35 -6.90
N GLN A 37 12.46 2.02 -7.10
CA GLN A 37 11.95 1.42 -8.33
C GLN A 37 10.44 1.64 -8.52
N TYR A 38 9.69 1.75 -7.41
CA TYR A 38 8.28 2.12 -7.47
C TYR A 38 8.09 3.57 -7.92
N GLU A 39 8.92 4.49 -7.42
CA GLU A 39 8.86 5.91 -7.81
C GLU A 39 9.43 6.22 -9.20
N SER A 40 10.32 5.38 -9.73
CA SER A 40 10.81 5.50 -11.10
C SER A 40 9.92 4.80 -12.13
N GLY A 41 9.04 3.89 -11.68
CA GLY A 41 8.26 3.03 -12.57
C GLY A 41 9.02 1.80 -13.09
N ASP A 42 10.25 1.57 -12.65
CA ASP A 42 11.01 0.35 -12.98
C ASP A 42 10.35 -0.92 -12.42
N ARG A 43 9.49 -0.76 -11.40
CA ARG A 43 8.74 -1.85 -10.79
C ARG A 43 7.36 -1.35 -10.35
N SER A 44 6.31 -2.15 -10.55
CA SER A 44 5.00 -1.86 -9.98
C SER A 44 4.99 -2.12 -8.46
N MET A 45 4.40 -1.19 -7.71
CA MET A 45 4.17 -1.38 -6.27
C MET A 45 2.99 -2.33 -6.04
N PRO A 46 3.11 -3.35 -5.18
CA PRO A 46 1.98 -4.19 -4.81
C PRO A 46 0.93 -3.40 -4.01
N ASP A 47 -0.35 -3.62 -4.30
CA ASP A 47 -1.48 -2.95 -3.63
C ASP A 47 -1.41 -3.04 -2.11
N ALA A 48 -1.08 -4.21 -1.57
CA ALA A 48 -0.97 -4.40 -0.12
C ALA A 48 0.08 -3.48 0.53
N ALA A 49 1.23 -3.26 -0.14
CA ALA A 49 2.25 -2.35 0.35
C ALA A 49 1.75 -0.90 0.25
N TRP A 50 1.07 -0.55 -0.83
CA TRP A 50 0.52 0.79 -1.02
C TRP A 50 -0.56 1.15 0.01
N TRP A 51 -1.53 0.27 0.22
CA TRP A 51 -2.59 0.45 1.19
C TRP A 51 -2.03 0.56 2.62
N LEU A 52 -1.05 -0.28 2.97
CA LEU A 52 -0.37 -0.19 4.25
C LEU A 52 0.32 1.17 4.42
N TYR A 53 0.98 1.68 3.37
CA TYR A 53 1.59 3.01 3.42
C TYR A 53 0.56 4.10 3.71
N LEU A 54 -0.53 4.14 2.93
CA LEU A 54 -1.58 5.15 3.06
C LEU A 54 -2.26 5.12 4.44
N LEU A 55 -2.45 3.93 5.01
CA LEU A 55 -2.93 3.79 6.40
C LEU A 55 -1.94 4.38 7.41
N ARG A 56 -0.64 4.11 7.24
CA ARG A 56 0.41 4.61 8.14
C ARG A 56 0.56 6.12 8.12
N VAL A 57 0.31 6.76 6.96
CA VAL A 57 0.34 8.22 6.82
C VAL A 57 -1.03 8.89 7.02
N GLY A 58 -2.06 8.14 7.39
CA GLY A 58 -3.39 8.67 7.70
C GLY A 58 -4.14 9.24 6.48
N ARG A 59 -3.80 8.81 5.26
CA ARG A 59 -4.48 9.23 4.02
C ARG A 59 -5.79 8.49 3.79
N ILE A 60 -5.85 7.27 4.29
CA ILE A 60 -7.04 6.42 4.26
C ILE A 60 -7.25 5.79 5.64
N THR A 61 -8.45 5.27 5.86
CA THR A 61 -8.83 4.48 7.02
C THR A 61 -9.05 3.02 6.63
N LEU A 62 -9.24 2.14 7.62
CA LEU A 62 -9.58 0.74 7.34
C LEU A 62 -10.92 0.59 6.58
N ALA A 63 -11.84 1.56 6.70
CA ALA A 63 -13.12 1.53 6.00
C ALA A 63 -12.98 1.79 4.49
N ASP A 64 -11.87 2.39 4.05
CA ASP A 64 -11.60 2.65 2.63
C ASP A 64 -11.02 1.42 1.90
N LEU A 65 -10.49 0.45 2.64
CA LEU A 65 -9.93 -0.77 2.06
C LEU A 65 -11.02 -1.60 1.35
N PRO A 66 -10.67 -2.34 0.28
CA PRO A 66 -11.62 -3.23 -0.36
C PRO A 66 -12.13 -4.26 0.65
N ALA A 67 -13.43 -4.54 0.58
CA ALA A 67 -14.05 -5.58 1.40
C ALA A 67 -13.31 -6.90 1.18
N ILE A 68 -13.09 -7.64 2.27
CA ILE A 68 -12.65 -9.03 2.15
C ILE A 68 -13.73 -9.73 1.33
N PRO A 69 -13.40 -10.27 0.13
CA PRO A 69 -14.40 -10.94 -0.68
C PRO A 69 -15.07 -12.02 0.17
N GLU A 70 -16.35 -12.28 -0.05
CA GLU A 70 -17.00 -13.49 0.43
C GLU A 70 -16.33 -14.68 -0.25
N ARG A 71 -15.16 -15.08 0.25
CA ARG A 71 -14.58 -16.37 -0.07
C ARG A 71 -15.61 -17.34 0.43
N GLN A 72 -16.18 -18.18 -0.45
CA GLN A 72 -17.06 -19.29 -0.06
C GLN A 72 -16.49 -19.86 1.23
N ARG A 73 -17.12 -19.58 2.38
CA ARG A 73 -16.71 -20.20 3.63
C ARG A 73 -16.88 -21.66 3.30
N ALA A 74 -15.78 -22.40 3.11
CA ALA A 74 -15.86 -23.83 2.95
C ALA A 74 -16.76 -24.27 4.09
N ALA A 75 -17.96 -24.73 3.73
CA ALA A 75 -19.03 -24.94 4.67
C ALA A 75 -18.39 -25.70 5.82
N VAL A 76 -18.43 -25.12 7.02
CA VAL A 76 -18.05 -25.84 8.23
C VAL A 76 -19.01 -27.01 8.24
N ARG A 77 -18.58 -28.14 7.65
CA ARG A 77 -19.35 -29.38 7.65
C ARG A 77 -19.47 -29.72 9.13
N GLY A 78 -20.67 -29.53 9.66
CA GLY A 78 -21.01 -29.91 11.01
C GLY A 78 -20.54 -31.34 11.26
N ARG A 79 -19.86 -31.53 12.38
CA ARG A 79 -19.78 -32.84 13.01
C ARG A 79 -21.01 -33.04 13.86
#